data_AF-A0A5K1AAI5-F1
#
_entry.id   AF-A0A5K1AAI5-F1
#
_cell.length_a   1.000
_cell.length_b   1.000
_cell.length_c   1.000
_cell.angle_alpha   90.00
_cell.angle_beta   90.00
_cell.angle_gamma   90.00
#
_symmetry.space_group_name_H-M   'P 1'
#
loop_
_entity.id
_entity.type
_entity.pdbx_description
1 polymer ?
#
loop_
_entity_poly.entity_id
_entity_poly.type
_entity_poly.pdbx_seq_one_letter_code
_entity_poly.pdbx_strand_id
1 'polypeptide(L)' 'SLVQCASMAERNLLADTAKIVESRSKSCRKNVSLREFVEEGLLTLGYDASICRSKWEQSPSHPA' A
#
# COMPACT_ATOMS: atom_id res chain seq x y z
N SER A 1 -15.91 -10.67 11.80
CA SER A 1 -16.27 -9.25 11.56
C SER A 1 -15.10 -8.60 10.83
N LEU A 2 -15.34 -7.79 9.80
CA LEU A 2 -14.27 -6.99 9.19
C LEU A 2 -13.97 -5.83 10.15
N VAL A 3 -12.69 -5.59 10.44
CA VAL A 3 -12.26 -4.49 11.31
C VAL A 3 -12.55 -3.17 10.59
N GLN A 4 -13.22 -2.23 11.27
CA GLN A 4 -13.43 -0.88 10.72
C GLN A 4 -12.13 -0.08 10.80
N CYS A 5 -11.86 0.74 9.79
CA CYS A 5 -10.80 1.75 9.87
C CYS A 5 -11.08 2.69 11.04
N ALA A 6 -10.03 3.07 11.77
CA ALA A 6 -10.14 3.98 12.91
C ALA A 6 -10.45 5.42 12.45
N SER A 7 -10.14 5.76 11.20
CA SER A 7 -10.39 7.08 10.64
C SER A 7 -10.81 7.06 9.16
N MET A 8 -11.38 8.17 8.71
CA MET A 8 -11.62 8.41 7.28
C MET A 8 -10.32 8.45 6.47
N ALA A 9 -9.22 8.97 7.06
CA ALA A 9 -7.93 9.03 6.40
C ALA A 9 -7.39 7.62 6.08
N GLU A 10 -7.46 6.70 7.05
CA GLU A 10 -7.10 5.29 6.83
C GLU A 10 -7.96 4.64 5.75
N ARG A 11 -9.28 4.87 5.79
CA ARG A 11 -10.18 4.33 4.78
C ARG A 11 -9.84 4.84 3.38
N ASN A 12 -9.56 6.14 3.26
CA ASN A 12 -9.19 6.77 2.00
C ASN A 12 -7.85 6.22 1.48
N LEU A 13 -6.84 6.10 2.36
CA LEU A 13 -5.55 5.51 2.02
C LEU A 13 -5.70 4.09 1.45
N LEU A 14 -6.54 3.25 2.07
CA LEU A 14 -6.82 1.90 1.58
C LEU A 14 -7.50 1.92 0.21
N ALA A 15 -8.50 2.79 0.03
CA ALA A 15 -9.23 2.92 -1.24
C ALA A 15 -8.32 3.43 -2.38
N ASP A 16 -7.46 4.40 -2.10
CA ASP A 16 -6.54 4.97 -3.08
C ASP A 16 -5.45 3.97 -3.45
N THR A 17 -4.89 3.26 -2.45
CA THR A 17 -3.95 2.15 -2.69
C THR A 17 -4.56 1.09 -3.60
N ALA A 18 -5.82 0.69 -3.36
CA ALA A 18 -6.51 -0.30 -4.20
C ALA A 18 -6.65 0.17 -5.65
N LYS A 19 -7.06 1.43 -5.87
CA LYS A 19 -7.15 2.03 -7.22
C LYS A 19 -5.79 2.06 -7.92
N ILE A 20 -4.71 2.41 -7.20
CA ILE A 20 -3.35 2.42 -7.76
C ILE A 20 -2.96 1.01 -8.20
N VAL A 21 -3.12 0.00 -7.34
CA VAL A 21 -2.83 -1.40 -7.67
C VAL A 21 -3.63 -1.87 -8.89
N GLU A 22 -4.92 -1.54 -8.96
CA GLU A 22 -5.78 -1.89 -10.11
C GLU A 22 -5.30 -1.20 -11.39
N SER A 23 -4.94 0.09 -11.34
CA SER A 23 -4.43 0.82 -12.49
C SER A 23 -3.11 0.25 -13.03
N ARG A 24 -2.24 -0.27 -12.15
CA ARG A 24 -1.00 -0.94 -12.56
C ARG A 24 -1.27 -2.16 -13.42
N SER A 25 -2.32 -2.93 -13.15
CA SER A 25 -2.68 -4.09 -13.96
C SER A 25 -3.01 -3.72 -15.41
N LYS A 26 -3.49 -2.50 -15.64
CA LYS A 26 -3.80 -1.92 -16.96
C LYS A 26 -2.55 -1.30 -17.61
N SER A 27 -1.59 -0.87 -16.81
CA SER A 27 -0.32 -0.28 -17.27
C SER A 27 0.72 -1.41 -17.47
N CYS A 28 1.12 -1.68 -18.71
CA CYS A 28 2.14 -2.69 -19.06
C CYS A 28 3.57 -2.40 -18.54
N ARG A 29 3.75 -1.61 -17.47
CA ARG A 29 5.04 -1.38 -16.78
C ARG A 29 5.48 -2.66 -16.05
N LYS A 30 6.03 -3.62 -16.81
CA LYS A 30 6.48 -4.93 -16.31
C LYS A 30 7.73 -4.88 -15.41
N ASN A 31 8.51 -3.80 -15.48
CA ASN A 31 9.83 -3.73 -14.84
C ASN A 31 9.88 -3.02 -13.48
N VAL A 32 8.83 -2.29 -13.10
CA VAL A 32 8.75 -1.59 -11.79
C VAL A 32 8.08 -2.50 -10.79
N SER A 33 8.55 -2.62 -9.55
CA SER A 33 7.88 -3.46 -8.54
C SER A 33 6.49 -2.91 -8.17
N LEU A 34 5.60 -3.76 -7.63
CA LEU A 34 4.28 -3.29 -7.17
C LEU A 34 4.42 -2.22 -6.08
N ARG A 35 5.39 -2.39 -5.20
CA ARG A 35 5.62 -1.50 -4.05
C ARG A 35 6.10 -0.13 -4.49
N GLU A 36 7.04 -0.06 -5.43
CA GLU A 36 7.52 1.20 -6.01
C GLU A 36 6.42 1.94 -6.77
N PHE A 37 5.59 1.21 -7.52
CA PHE A 37 4.46 1.83 -8.21
C PHE A 37 3.42 2.40 -7.23
N VAL A 38 3.17 1.71 -6.11
CA VAL A 38 2.27 2.20 -5.06
C VAL A 38 2.87 3.40 -4.34
N GLU A 39 4.16 3.37 -4.01
CA GLU A 39 4.88 4.49 -3.40
C GLU A 39 4.79 5.75 -4.28
N GLU A 40 5.13 5.66 -5.57
CA GLU A 40 5.03 6.76 -6.54
C GLU A 40 3.59 7.31 -6.62
N GLY A 41 2.60 6.43 -6.68
CA GLY A 41 1.19 6.82 -6.75
C GLY A 41 0.71 7.53 -5.49
N LEU A 42 1.10 7.06 -4.30
CA LEU A 42 0.73 7.67 -3.03
C LEU A 42 1.42 9.03 -2.83
N LEU A 43 2.70 9.14 -3.18
CA LEU A 43 3.43 10.42 -3.18
C LEU A 43 2.76 11.45 -4.10
N THR A 44 2.31 11.02 -5.28
CA THR A 44 1.59 11.88 -6.24
C THR A 44 0.26 12.40 -5.69
N LEU A 45 -0.42 11.61 -4.85
CA LEU A 45 -1.66 12.00 -4.17
C LEU A 45 -1.41 12.89 -2.93
N GLY A 46 -0.14 13.13 -2.57
CA GLY A 46 0.26 13.97 -1.42
C GLY A 46 0.36 13.22 -0.09
N TYR A 47 0.37 11.89 -0.10
CA TYR A 47 0.66 11.11 1.11
C TYR A 47 2.17 11.06 1.36
N ASP A 48 2.58 11.11 2.63
CA ASP A 48 3.93 10.77 3.04
C ASP A 48 4.07 9.24 3.13
N ALA A 49 4.64 8.64 2.09
CA ALA A 49 4.75 7.19 1.95
C ALA A 49 6.17 6.80 1.54
N SER A 50 6.67 5.70 2.11
CA SER A 50 7.95 5.11 1.72
C SER A 50 7.93 3.59 1.82
N ILE A 51 8.78 2.93 1.03
CA ILE A 51 8.95 1.47 1.14
C ILE A 51 9.80 1.12 2.37
N CYS A 52 9.19 0.45 3.33
CA CYS A 52 9.89 -0.18 4.44
C CYS A 52 10.79 -1.33 3.93
N ARG A 53 12.11 -1.18 4.09
CA ARG A 53 13.12 -2.16 3.66
C ARG A 53 13.51 -3.15 4.76
N SER A 54 13.19 -2.86 6.02
CA SER A 54 13.43 -3.82 7.09
C SER A 54 12.60 -5.07 6.86
N LYS A 55 13.21 -6.24 6.99
CA LYS A 55 12.44 -7.49 7.00
C LYS A 55 11.56 -7.48 8.24
N TRP A 56 10.25 -7.58 8.04
CA TRP A 56 9.34 -7.99 9.10
C TRP A 56 9.44 -9.51 9.21
N GLU A 57 10.53 -10.00 9.80
CA GLU A 57 10.55 -11.38 10.30
C GLU A 57 9.43 -11.45 11.34
N GLN A 58 8.34 -12.16 11.02
CA GLN A 58 7.25 -12.38 11.95
C GLN A 58 7.85 -13.08 13.16
N SER A 59 7.98 -12.36 14.28
CA SER A 59 8.45 -13.01 15.50
C SER A 59 7.41 -14.09 15.86
N PRO A 60 7.80 -15.35 16.07
CA PRO A 60 6.86 -16.45 16.35
C PRO A 60 6.03 -16.23 17.63
N SER A 61 6.35 -15.19 18.41
CA SER A 61 5.68 -14.79 19.65
C SER A 61 4.42 -13.93 19.48
N HIS A 62 4.07 -13.48 18.27
CA HIS A 62 2.87 -12.65 18.06
C HIS A 62 1.90 -13.34 17.09
N PRO A 63 0.79 -13.93 17.58
CA PRO A 63 -0.26 -14.43 16.69
C PRO A 63 -1.00 -13.25 16.03
N ALA A 64 -1.35 -13.46 14.77
CA ALA A 64 -2.10 -12.51 13.94
C ALA A 64 -3.56 -12.36 14.39
#